data_AF-A0A175RWF7-F1
#
_entry.id   AF-A0A175RWF7-F1
#
_cell.length_a   1.000
_cell.length_b   1.000
_cell.length_c   1.000
_cell.angle_alpha   90.00
_cell.angle_beta   90.00
_cell.angle_gamma   90.00
#
_symmetry.space_group_name_H-M   'P 1'
#
loop_
_entity.id
_entity.type
_entity.pdbx_description
1 polymer ?
#
loop_
_entity_poly.entity_id
_entity_poly.type
_entity_poly.pdbx_seq_one_letter_code
_entity_poly.pdbx_strand_id
1 'polypeptide(L)'
;MDALAAPGASRQALDEAASDLFALFLQREAEFGVHSSVTIHYPDLTDLSANGFLRDAAGHVARQADAMAQDGVPARRIVILTTYGGIVTSSLEAAGYRVLPIDMPAGPDGTCAFLLGPDELPEGLRTLYVEAVNEADEKIRPTFVLTLKDDAGTLLGGACGSVHERDGRRYAYLSTLTTASHAAKGTGTMLAGELLRFLKRDGVHAVHLGTQTAARFYQKMGFRTDHRLVQGMRTRLVNGQEIRDDLVMLSMEL
;
A
#
# COMPACT_ATOMS: atom_id res chain seq x y z
N MET A 1 20.45 15.80 -4.59
CA MET A 1 19.53 14.77 -4.05
C MET A 1 20.04 14.48 -2.67
N ASP A 2 19.18 14.69 -1.69
CA ASP A 2 19.56 14.73 -0.30
C ASP A 2 18.89 13.54 0.38
N ALA A 3 19.72 12.65 0.93
CA ALA A 3 19.25 11.50 1.69
C ALA A 3 19.33 11.85 3.18
N LEU A 4 18.19 11.82 3.86
CA LEU A 4 18.08 11.83 5.31
C LEU A 4 17.86 10.39 5.76
N ALA A 5 18.84 9.81 6.43
CA ALA A 5 18.78 8.43 6.90
C ALA A 5 19.21 8.32 8.36
N ALA A 6 18.64 7.35 9.07
CA ALA A 6 19.20 6.90 10.34
C ALA A 6 20.49 6.09 10.08
N PRO A 7 21.55 6.24 10.90
CA PRO A 7 21.60 6.97 12.17
C PRO A 7 22.33 8.32 12.04
N GLY A 8 21.62 9.39 11.71
CA GLY A 8 22.21 10.74 11.61
C GLY A 8 21.18 11.87 11.50
N ALA A 9 20.00 11.57 10.94
CA ALA A 9 18.87 12.49 10.95
C ALA A 9 18.12 12.44 12.30
N SER A 10 17.69 13.61 12.79
CA SER A 10 16.78 13.67 13.94
C SER A 10 15.41 13.10 13.57
N ARG A 11 14.68 12.60 14.57
CA ARG A 11 13.33 12.07 14.37
C ARG A 11 12.39 13.11 13.74
N GLN A 12 12.44 14.32 14.29
CA GLN A 12 11.68 15.46 13.79
C GLN A 12 11.98 15.75 12.31
N ALA A 13 13.25 15.74 11.90
CA ALA A 13 13.62 16.00 10.51
C ALA A 13 13.11 14.91 9.54
N LEU A 14 13.10 13.64 9.98
CA LEU A 14 12.52 12.55 9.19
C LEU A 14 11.02 12.70 9.04
N ASP A 15 10.31 13.01 10.13
CA ASP A 15 8.86 13.17 10.09
C ASP A 15 8.44 14.38 9.24
N GLU A 16 9.13 15.52 9.37
CA GLU A 16 8.90 16.72 8.56
C GLU A 16 9.12 16.43 7.07
N ALA A 17 10.26 15.82 6.72
CA ALA A 17 10.57 15.49 5.33
C ALA A 17 9.61 14.44 4.74
N ALA A 18 9.18 13.45 5.55
CA ALA A 18 8.17 12.49 5.12
C ALA A 18 6.80 13.14 4.94
N SER A 19 6.41 14.09 5.80
CA SER A 19 5.18 14.86 5.68
C SER A 19 5.16 15.69 4.38
N ASP A 20 6.26 16.33 4.01
CA ASP A 20 6.38 17.07 2.75
C ASP A 20 6.20 16.14 1.53
N LEU A 21 6.80 14.95 1.56
CA LEU A 21 6.61 13.94 0.51
C LEU A 21 5.18 13.41 0.48
N PHE A 22 4.55 13.22 1.63
CA PHE A 22 3.17 12.76 1.70
C PHE A 22 2.20 13.79 1.11
N ALA A 23 2.42 15.08 1.38
CA ALA A 23 1.65 16.15 0.75
C ALA A 23 1.78 16.11 -0.79
N LEU A 24 2.97 15.84 -1.32
CA LEU A 24 3.20 15.66 -2.75
C LEU A 24 2.52 14.41 -3.31
N PHE A 25 2.53 13.31 -2.55
CA PHE A 25 1.84 12.07 -2.89
C PHE A 25 0.32 12.27 -2.96
N LEU A 26 -0.30 12.97 -2.01
CA LEU A 26 -1.73 13.28 -2.02
C LEU A 26 -2.16 14.06 -3.27
N GLN A 27 -1.32 14.99 -3.74
CA GLN A 27 -1.58 15.71 -4.99
C GLN A 27 -1.59 14.78 -6.22
N ARG A 28 -0.82 13.70 -6.19
CA ARG A 28 -0.79 12.70 -7.26
C ARG A 28 -1.91 11.68 -7.11
N GLU A 29 -2.28 11.31 -5.89
CA GLU A 29 -3.45 10.44 -5.64
C GLU A 29 -4.76 11.04 -6.18
N ALA A 30 -4.88 12.37 -6.20
CA ALA A 30 -6.03 13.05 -6.80
C ALA A 30 -6.21 12.80 -8.32
N GLU A 31 -5.18 12.29 -9.01
CA GLU A 31 -5.29 11.88 -10.43
C GLU A 31 -6.00 10.53 -10.61
N PHE A 32 -6.13 9.76 -9.52
CA PHE A 32 -6.64 8.40 -9.55
C PHE A 32 -8.06 8.31 -9.00
N GLY A 33 -8.95 7.75 -9.80
CA GLY A 33 -10.28 7.31 -9.39
C GLY A 33 -10.28 5.87 -8.88
N VAL A 34 -11.42 5.45 -8.36
CA VAL A 34 -11.73 4.04 -8.10
C VAL A 34 -12.60 3.54 -9.26
N HIS A 35 -12.28 2.37 -9.81
CA HIS A 35 -13.10 1.78 -10.87
C HIS A 35 -14.48 1.41 -10.33
N SER A 36 -15.52 1.58 -11.15
CA SER A 36 -16.92 1.35 -10.75
C SER A 36 -17.25 -0.10 -10.35
N SER A 37 -16.36 -1.05 -10.66
CA SER A 37 -16.48 -2.44 -10.21
C SER A 37 -15.99 -2.66 -8.78
N VAL A 38 -15.34 -1.68 -8.15
CA VAL A 38 -14.78 -1.81 -6.80
C VAL A 38 -15.48 -0.83 -5.86
N THR A 39 -15.98 -1.36 -4.75
CA THR A 39 -16.47 -0.57 -3.62
C THR A 39 -15.48 -0.72 -2.48
N ILE A 40 -14.94 0.39 -1.97
CA ILE A 40 -13.98 0.37 -0.87
C ILE A 40 -14.70 0.71 0.43
N HIS A 41 -14.44 -0.07 1.47
CA HIS A 41 -14.93 0.16 2.81
C HIS A 41 -13.76 0.30 3.80
N TYR A 42 -13.77 1.40 4.55
CA TYR A 42 -12.82 1.67 5.63
C TYR A 42 -13.57 1.54 6.96
N PRO A 43 -13.40 0.43 7.72
CA PRO A 43 -14.02 0.30 9.03
C PRO A 43 -13.41 1.30 10.02
N ASP A 44 -14.23 1.80 10.94
CA ASP A 44 -13.74 2.53 12.11
C ASP A 44 -13.06 1.54 13.07
N LEU A 45 -11.74 1.61 13.15
CA LEU A 45 -10.93 0.74 13.99
C LEU A 45 -10.99 1.12 15.48
N THR A 46 -11.58 2.28 15.81
CA THR A 46 -11.83 2.73 17.17
C THR A 46 -13.21 2.28 17.69
N ASP A 47 -14.07 1.75 16.81
CA ASP A 47 -15.36 1.20 17.22
C ASP A 47 -15.16 -0.12 17.98
N LEU A 48 -15.34 -0.06 19.30
CA LEU A 48 -15.27 -1.21 20.20
C LEU A 48 -16.63 -1.88 20.43
N SER A 49 -17.68 -1.46 19.72
CA SER A 49 -19.01 -2.08 19.80
C SER A 49 -18.96 -3.56 19.39
N ALA A 50 -19.99 -4.32 19.78
CA ALA A 50 -20.12 -5.71 19.38
C ALA A 50 -20.18 -5.90 17.85
N ASN A 51 -20.53 -4.84 17.11
CA ASN A 51 -20.64 -4.84 15.65
C ASN A 51 -19.41 -4.22 14.97
N GLY A 52 -18.43 -3.74 15.73
CA GLY A 52 -17.20 -3.18 15.20
C GLY A 52 -16.33 -4.23 14.51
N PHE A 53 -15.58 -3.82 13.49
CA PHE A 53 -14.78 -4.74 12.66
C PHE A 53 -13.81 -5.60 13.47
N LEU A 54 -13.13 -5.03 14.48
CA LEU A 54 -12.16 -5.78 15.30
C LEU A 54 -12.83 -6.76 16.28
N ARG A 55 -14.14 -6.65 16.52
CA ARG A 55 -14.93 -7.54 17.40
C ARG A 55 -15.69 -8.62 16.62
N ASP A 56 -16.25 -8.25 15.48
CA ASP A 56 -17.05 -9.12 14.60
C ASP A 56 -16.69 -8.85 13.14
N ALA A 57 -15.49 -9.26 12.71
CA ALA A 57 -15.01 -8.98 11.35
C ALA A 57 -15.92 -9.58 10.28
N ALA A 58 -16.29 -10.86 10.42
CA ALA A 58 -17.14 -11.53 9.45
C ALA A 58 -18.53 -10.90 9.34
N GLY A 59 -19.21 -10.66 10.48
CA GLY A 59 -20.53 -10.02 10.45
C GLY A 59 -20.47 -8.58 9.99
N HIS A 60 -19.41 -7.83 10.33
CA HIS A 60 -19.19 -6.47 9.82
C HIS A 60 -19.12 -6.45 8.30
N VAL A 61 -18.31 -7.33 7.71
CA VAL A 61 -18.14 -7.41 6.25
C VAL A 61 -19.42 -7.93 5.57
N ALA A 62 -20.12 -8.89 6.17
CA ALA A 62 -21.41 -9.36 5.68
C ALA A 62 -22.44 -8.23 5.58
N ARG A 63 -22.52 -7.35 6.61
CA ARG A 63 -23.40 -6.18 6.59
C ARG A 63 -23.09 -5.22 5.43
N GLN A 64 -21.81 -5.02 5.11
CA GLN A 64 -21.42 -4.19 3.96
C GLN A 64 -21.79 -4.85 2.62
N ALA A 65 -21.58 -6.16 2.50
CA ALA A 65 -21.97 -6.91 1.30
C ALA A 65 -23.49 -6.92 1.10
N ASP A 66 -24.27 -7.05 2.18
CA ASP A 66 -25.73 -6.97 2.16
C ASP A 66 -26.22 -5.59 1.76
N ALA A 67 -25.60 -4.52 2.25
CA ALA A 67 -25.91 -3.15 1.83
C ALA A 67 -25.70 -2.96 0.31
N MET A 68 -24.56 -3.45 -0.23
CA MET A 68 -24.32 -3.43 -1.68
C MET A 68 -25.38 -4.23 -2.47
N ALA A 69 -25.83 -5.37 -1.93
CA ALA A 69 -26.87 -6.17 -2.55
C ALA A 69 -28.24 -5.46 -2.55
N GLN A 70 -28.57 -4.76 -1.46
CA GLN A 70 -29.80 -3.95 -1.34
C GLN A 70 -29.81 -2.77 -2.31
N ASP A 71 -28.63 -2.19 -2.59
CA ASP A 71 -28.44 -1.16 -3.62
C ASP A 71 -28.49 -1.72 -5.06
N GLY A 72 -28.82 -3.01 -5.22
CA GLY A 72 -29.07 -3.67 -6.49
C GLY A 72 -27.83 -4.22 -7.20
N VAL A 73 -26.64 -4.09 -6.59
CA VAL A 73 -25.38 -4.52 -7.21
C VAL A 73 -24.50 -5.29 -6.21
N PRO A 74 -24.78 -6.59 -5.99
CA PRO A 74 -24.09 -7.38 -4.98
C PRO A 74 -22.60 -7.57 -5.29
N ALA A 75 -21.78 -7.61 -4.25
CA ALA A 75 -20.40 -8.05 -4.36
C ALA A 75 -20.33 -9.52 -4.81
N ARG A 76 -19.50 -9.79 -5.81
CA ARG A 76 -19.21 -11.16 -6.29
C ARG A 76 -17.87 -11.68 -5.76
N ARG A 77 -17.03 -10.78 -5.28
CA ARG A 77 -15.80 -11.07 -4.56
C ARG A 77 -15.66 -10.10 -3.40
N ILE A 78 -15.11 -10.59 -2.30
CA ILE A 78 -14.77 -9.78 -1.14
C ILE A 78 -13.29 -9.97 -0.87
N VAL A 79 -12.58 -8.86 -0.72
CA VAL A 79 -11.16 -8.83 -0.37
C VAL A 79 -11.01 -7.95 0.87
N ILE A 80 -10.35 -8.46 1.89
CA ILE A 80 -10.03 -7.71 3.10
C ILE A 80 -8.51 -7.63 3.17
N LEU A 81 -7.95 -6.42 3.29
CA LEU A 81 -6.55 -6.21 3.64
C LEU A 81 -6.48 -5.61 5.04
N THR A 82 -5.67 -6.20 5.92
CA THR A 82 -5.59 -5.74 7.31
C THR A 82 -4.23 -5.99 7.94
N THR A 83 -3.85 -5.17 8.91
CA THR A 83 -2.70 -5.39 9.81
C THR A 83 -3.11 -6.10 11.12
N TYR A 84 -4.39 -6.44 11.27
CA TYR A 84 -4.93 -7.09 12.47
C TYR A 84 -5.17 -8.58 12.24
N GLY A 85 -4.38 -9.24 11.39
CA GLY A 85 -4.57 -10.66 11.05
C GLY A 85 -4.69 -11.55 12.30
N GLY A 86 -3.82 -11.35 13.30
CA GLY A 86 -3.87 -12.10 14.57
C GLY A 86 -5.17 -11.94 15.37
N ILE A 87 -5.98 -10.91 15.10
CA ILE A 87 -7.27 -10.65 15.76
C ILE A 87 -8.42 -11.24 14.93
N VAL A 88 -8.41 -11.00 13.62
CA VAL A 88 -9.59 -11.26 12.78
C VAL A 88 -9.60 -12.63 12.09
N THR A 89 -8.46 -13.32 12.03
CA THR A 89 -8.32 -14.58 11.28
C THR A 89 -9.40 -15.61 11.63
N SER A 90 -9.57 -15.93 12.93
CA SER A 90 -10.51 -16.98 13.34
C SER A 90 -11.96 -16.66 12.96
N SER A 91 -12.37 -15.39 13.02
CA SER A 91 -13.71 -14.95 12.62
C SER A 91 -13.92 -15.12 11.12
N LEU A 92 -12.95 -14.71 10.31
CA LEU A 92 -13.04 -14.73 8.85
C LEU A 92 -12.91 -16.15 8.28
N GLU A 93 -12.02 -16.99 8.83
CA GLU A 93 -11.91 -18.40 8.44
C GLU A 93 -13.20 -19.17 8.72
N ALA A 94 -13.82 -18.95 9.89
CA ALA A 94 -15.11 -19.58 10.23
C ALA A 94 -16.23 -19.17 9.26
N ALA A 95 -16.13 -17.98 8.65
CA ALA A 95 -17.04 -17.49 7.62
C ALA A 95 -16.66 -17.94 6.20
N GLY A 96 -15.64 -18.78 6.05
CA GLY A 96 -15.24 -19.37 4.76
C GLY A 96 -14.27 -18.52 3.93
N TYR A 97 -13.68 -17.47 4.50
CA TYR A 97 -12.66 -16.71 3.80
C TYR A 97 -11.36 -17.52 3.72
N ARG A 98 -10.72 -17.52 2.55
CA ARG A 98 -9.34 -17.99 2.41
C ARG A 98 -8.39 -16.94 2.96
N VAL A 99 -7.45 -17.37 3.78
CA VAL A 99 -6.37 -16.55 4.32
C VAL A 99 -5.20 -16.49 3.35
N LEU A 100 -4.67 -15.29 3.11
CA LEU A 100 -3.41 -15.03 2.42
C LEU A 100 -2.51 -14.21 3.35
N PRO A 101 -1.59 -14.87 4.10
CA PRO A 101 -0.57 -14.16 4.85
C PRO A 101 0.31 -13.33 3.91
N ILE A 102 0.65 -12.10 4.30
CA ILE A 102 1.53 -11.23 3.53
C ILE A 102 2.75 -10.90 4.38
N ASP A 103 3.90 -11.46 3.99
CA ASP A 103 5.15 -11.23 4.72
C ASP A 103 5.80 -9.90 4.33
N MET A 104 5.80 -8.94 5.25
CA MET A 104 6.50 -7.65 5.13
C MET A 104 7.38 -7.42 6.36
N PRO A 105 8.64 -7.89 6.35
CA PRO A 105 9.47 -7.93 7.56
C PRO A 105 9.71 -6.55 8.19
N ALA A 106 9.84 -5.52 7.35
CA ALA A 106 9.95 -4.12 7.78
C ALA A 106 8.64 -3.32 7.63
N GLY A 107 7.59 -3.93 7.09
CA GLY A 107 6.25 -3.34 6.99
C GLY A 107 5.43 -3.56 8.26
N PRO A 108 4.13 -3.22 8.22
CA PRO A 108 3.26 -3.38 9.38
C PRO A 108 3.17 -4.85 9.79
N ASP A 109 3.24 -5.10 11.09
CA ASP A 109 3.06 -6.46 11.61
C ASP A 109 1.61 -6.94 11.41
N GLY A 110 1.43 -8.26 11.36
CA GLY A 110 0.10 -8.86 11.23
C GLY A 110 -0.59 -8.61 9.89
N THR A 111 0.13 -8.12 8.87
CA THR A 111 -0.42 -7.88 7.54
C THR A 111 -0.91 -9.18 6.90
N CYS A 112 -2.19 -9.19 6.52
CA CYS A 112 -2.87 -10.34 5.96
C CYS A 112 -3.97 -9.90 5.02
N ALA A 113 -4.23 -10.71 3.99
CA ALA A 113 -5.42 -10.59 3.15
C ALA A 113 -6.37 -11.76 3.37
N PHE A 114 -7.68 -11.50 3.21
CA PHE A 114 -8.73 -12.52 3.26
C PHE A 114 -9.60 -12.40 2.02
N LEU A 115 -9.97 -13.53 1.44
CA LEU A 115 -10.71 -13.56 0.17
C LEU A 115 -11.91 -14.49 0.26
N LEU A 116 -13.04 -14.00 -0.25
CA LEU A 116 -14.24 -14.79 -0.47
C LEU A 116 -14.72 -14.56 -1.91
N GLY A 117 -15.06 -15.63 -2.63
CA GLY A 117 -15.47 -15.59 -4.03
C GLY A 117 -14.47 -16.29 -4.97
N PRO A 118 -14.65 -16.14 -6.30
CA PRO A 118 -13.87 -16.86 -7.29
C PRO A 118 -12.42 -16.37 -7.36
N ASP A 119 -11.49 -17.28 -7.65
CA ASP A 119 -10.07 -16.97 -7.87
C ASP A 119 -9.82 -16.28 -9.19
N GLU A 120 -10.44 -16.77 -10.25
CA GLU A 120 -10.47 -16.13 -11.55
C GLU A 120 -11.29 -14.85 -11.47
N LEU A 121 -10.71 -13.78 -12.01
CA LEU A 121 -11.23 -12.44 -11.97
C LEU A 121 -11.66 -12.05 -13.39
N PRO A 122 -12.87 -12.44 -13.82
CA PRO A 122 -13.40 -11.94 -15.08
C PRO A 122 -13.50 -10.42 -15.01
N GLU A 123 -13.28 -9.75 -16.13
CA GLU A 123 -13.39 -8.30 -16.21
C GLU A 123 -14.78 -7.83 -15.75
N GLY A 124 -14.81 -6.77 -14.93
CA GLY A 124 -16.06 -6.22 -14.39
C GLY A 124 -16.65 -6.96 -13.18
N LEU A 125 -15.97 -7.97 -12.63
CA LEU A 125 -16.39 -8.62 -11.38
C LEU A 125 -16.51 -7.58 -10.25
N ARG A 126 -17.70 -7.48 -9.65
CA ARG A 126 -17.95 -6.55 -8.54
C ARG A 126 -17.22 -7.01 -7.29
N THR A 127 -16.33 -6.16 -6.77
CA THR A 127 -15.51 -6.45 -5.60
C THR A 127 -15.84 -5.49 -4.47
N LEU A 128 -16.13 -6.03 -3.29
CA LEU A 128 -16.05 -5.28 -2.03
C LEU A 128 -14.62 -5.40 -1.52
N TYR A 129 -13.91 -4.29 -1.44
CA TYR A 129 -12.58 -4.20 -0.83
C TYR A 129 -12.72 -3.55 0.55
N VAL A 130 -12.23 -4.21 1.59
CA VAL A 130 -12.22 -3.71 2.96
C VAL A 130 -10.78 -3.48 3.39
N GLU A 131 -10.45 -2.26 3.78
CA GLU A 131 -9.09 -1.87 4.16
C GLU A 131 -9.05 -1.45 5.63
N ALA A 132 -8.46 -2.32 6.46
CA ALA A 132 -8.38 -2.19 7.91
C ALA A 132 -6.92 -2.21 8.37
N VAL A 133 -6.19 -1.14 8.07
CA VAL A 133 -4.74 -1.04 8.31
C VAL A 133 -4.42 -0.02 9.40
N ASN A 134 -3.44 -0.33 10.25
CA ASN A 134 -2.91 0.63 11.22
C ASN A 134 -1.86 1.54 10.58
N GLU A 135 -2.29 2.67 10.01
CA GLU A 135 -1.35 3.64 9.41
C GLU A 135 -0.47 4.35 10.44
N ALA A 136 -0.84 4.31 11.72
CA ALA A 136 -0.10 4.90 12.84
C ALA A 136 0.86 3.91 13.52
N ASP A 137 1.09 2.73 12.93
CA ASP A 137 2.04 1.76 13.47
C ASP A 137 3.46 2.36 13.51
N GLU A 138 4.05 2.43 14.71
CA GLU A 138 5.40 2.97 14.91
C GLU A 138 6.45 2.21 14.10
N LYS A 139 6.20 0.93 13.79
CA LYS A 139 7.09 0.11 12.95
C LYS A 139 7.21 0.68 11.53
N ILE A 140 6.14 1.23 10.96
CA ILE A 140 6.19 1.79 9.61
C ILE A 140 6.51 3.28 9.58
N ARG A 141 6.75 3.89 10.75
CA ARG A 141 7.24 5.25 10.81
C ARG A 141 8.58 5.36 10.07
N PRO A 142 8.79 6.40 9.24
CA PRO A 142 9.96 6.50 8.40
C PRO A 142 11.29 6.43 9.17
N THR A 143 12.18 5.54 8.76
CA THR A 143 13.58 5.50 9.22
C THR A 143 14.55 6.06 8.17
N PHE A 144 14.07 6.23 6.93
CA PHE A 144 14.76 6.93 5.86
C PHE A 144 13.81 7.80 5.06
N VAL A 145 14.35 8.90 4.51
CA VAL A 145 13.70 9.79 3.57
C VAL A 145 14.74 10.26 2.54
N LEU A 146 14.47 10.05 1.25
CA LEU A 146 15.26 10.61 0.16
C LEU A 146 14.43 11.72 -0.49
N THR A 147 15.01 12.92 -0.61
CA THR A 147 14.38 14.04 -1.28
C THR A 147 15.18 14.48 -2.49
N LEU A 148 14.47 14.83 -3.55
CA LEU A 148 15.03 15.48 -4.73
C LEU A 148 14.45 16.88 -4.80
N LYS A 149 15.32 17.87 -4.77
CA LYS A 149 14.99 19.28 -4.93
C LYS A 149 15.64 19.83 -6.19
N ASP A 150 15.04 20.87 -6.77
CA ASP A 150 15.66 21.67 -7.82
C ASP A 150 16.69 22.67 -7.25
N ASP A 151 17.33 23.45 -8.13
CA ASP A 151 18.33 24.46 -7.73
C ASP A 151 17.76 25.58 -6.84
N ALA A 152 16.45 25.80 -6.88
CA ALA A 152 15.73 26.75 -6.02
C ALA A 152 15.32 26.15 -4.67
N GLY A 153 15.56 24.85 -4.45
CA GLY A 153 15.18 24.12 -3.23
C GLY A 153 13.75 23.59 -3.25
N THR A 154 13.04 23.67 -4.38
CA THR A 154 11.67 23.15 -4.54
C THR A 154 11.69 21.64 -4.60
N LEU A 155 10.80 20.98 -3.85
CA LEU A 155 10.68 19.52 -3.84
C LEU A 155 10.11 18.98 -5.17
N LEU A 156 10.91 18.23 -5.91
CA LEU A 156 10.55 17.58 -7.17
C LEU A 156 10.06 16.14 -6.96
N GLY A 157 10.38 15.52 -5.84
CA GLY A 157 9.99 14.15 -5.53
C GLY A 157 10.84 13.55 -4.42
N GLY A 158 10.58 12.28 -4.15
CA GLY A 158 11.35 11.53 -3.17
C GLY A 158 10.74 10.19 -2.82
N ALA A 159 11.33 9.55 -1.82
CA ALA A 159 10.89 8.28 -1.30
C ALA A 159 11.11 8.19 0.21
N CYS A 160 10.21 7.54 0.93
CA CYS A 160 10.36 7.29 2.37
C CYS A 160 9.81 5.92 2.75
N GLY A 161 10.31 5.42 3.87
CA GLY A 161 9.93 4.11 4.38
C GLY A 161 10.70 3.76 5.65
N SER A 162 10.53 2.52 6.08
CA SER A 162 11.17 1.97 7.27
C SER A 162 12.18 0.88 6.90
N VAL A 163 13.16 0.68 7.77
CA VAL A 163 14.16 -0.38 7.70
C VAL A 163 14.21 -1.05 9.06
N HIS A 164 14.06 -2.36 9.08
CA HIS A 164 14.06 -3.17 10.29
C HIS A 164 14.88 -4.43 10.11
N GLU A 165 15.43 -4.94 11.20
CA GLU A 165 16.12 -6.21 11.23
C GLU A 165 15.15 -7.33 11.64
N ARG A 166 15.21 -8.47 10.93
CA ARG A 166 14.54 -9.72 11.30
C ARG A 166 15.48 -10.88 10.98
N ASP A 167 15.65 -11.81 11.91
CA ASP A 167 16.49 -13.00 11.75
C ASP A 167 17.92 -12.69 11.26
N GLY A 168 18.52 -11.59 11.76
CA GLY A 168 19.87 -11.15 11.39
C GLY A 168 20.00 -10.55 9.99
N ARG A 169 18.89 -10.23 9.31
CA ARG A 169 18.85 -9.57 8.00
C ARG A 169 18.07 -8.27 8.09
N ARG A 170 18.52 -7.25 7.35
CA ARG A 170 17.83 -5.97 7.23
C ARG A 170 16.83 -6.00 6.07
N TYR A 171 15.63 -5.51 6.29
CA TYR A 171 14.58 -5.40 5.29
C TYR A 171 14.11 -3.96 5.23
N ALA A 172 13.57 -3.54 4.08
CA ALA A 172 12.94 -2.24 3.93
C ALA A 172 11.46 -2.39 3.55
N TYR A 173 10.63 -1.48 4.07
CA TYR A 173 9.28 -1.25 3.60
C TYR A 173 9.22 0.13 2.98
N LEU A 174 8.82 0.21 1.71
CA LEU A 174 8.68 1.47 0.99
C LEU A 174 7.24 1.98 1.12
N SER A 175 7.04 2.98 1.97
CA SER A 175 5.73 3.59 2.21
C SER A 175 5.31 4.52 1.09
N THR A 176 6.25 5.30 0.53
CA THR A 176 5.94 6.27 -0.51
C THR A 176 7.12 6.46 -1.46
N LEU A 177 6.84 6.53 -2.75
CA LEU A 177 7.73 7.09 -3.77
C LEU A 177 6.86 7.94 -4.69
N THR A 178 7.17 9.22 -4.78
CA THR A 178 6.35 10.18 -5.52
C THR A 178 7.20 11.23 -6.22
N THR A 179 6.62 11.83 -7.26
CA THR A 179 7.20 12.95 -8.00
C THR A 179 6.18 14.06 -8.17
N ALA A 180 6.64 15.29 -8.24
CA ALA A 180 5.82 16.42 -8.62
C ALA A 180 5.29 16.26 -10.05
N SER A 181 4.10 16.79 -10.33
CA SER A 181 3.49 16.74 -11.68
C SER A 181 4.35 17.42 -12.74
N HIS A 182 5.11 18.45 -12.34
CA HIS A 182 5.99 19.22 -13.21
C HIS A 182 7.41 18.65 -13.29
N ALA A 183 7.71 17.54 -12.59
CA ALA A 183 9.02 16.91 -12.65
C ALA A 183 9.28 16.35 -14.06
N ALA A 184 10.55 16.40 -14.50
CA ALA A 184 10.93 15.92 -15.81
C ALA A 184 10.63 14.41 -15.98
N LYS A 185 10.30 13.99 -17.21
CA LYS A 185 10.11 12.57 -17.52
C LYS A 185 11.37 11.78 -17.16
N GLY A 186 11.20 10.66 -16.46
CA GLY A 186 12.30 9.83 -15.97
C GLY A 186 12.75 10.11 -14.53
N THR A 187 12.24 11.19 -13.91
CA THR A 187 12.55 11.51 -12.50
C THR A 187 12.21 10.35 -11.56
N GLY A 188 11.05 9.71 -11.72
CA GLY A 188 10.68 8.56 -10.89
C GLY A 188 11.64 7.37 -11.03
N THR A 189 12.11 7.07 -12.24
CA THR A 189 13.10 6.00 -12.48
C THR A 189 14.45 6.34 -11.85
N MET A 190 14.89 7.60 -11.96
CA MET A 190 16.12 8.06 -11.31
C MET A 190 16.03 7.95 -9.78
N LEU A 191 14.92 8.43 -9.19
CA LEU A 191 14.65 8.32 -7.76
C LEU A 191 14.64 6.86 -7.28
N ALA A 192 13.96 5.96 -7.98
CA ALA A 192 13.94 4.54 -7.64
C ALA A 192 15.35 3.93 -7.71
N GLY A 193 16.13 4.25 -8.74
CA GLY A 193 17.51 3.76 -8.87
C GLY A 193 18.44 4.26 -7.75
N GLU A 194 18.25 5.49 -7.29
CA GLU A 194 18.98 6.06 -6.16
C GLU A 194 18.56 5.44 -4.82
N LEU A 195 17.26 5.27 -4.60
CA LEU A 195 16.71 4.58 -3.43
C LEU A 195 17.28 3.17 -3.31
N LEU A 196 17.22 2.38 -4.38
CA LEU A 196 17.71 1.00 -4.36
C LEU A 196 19.21 0.93 -4.10
N ARG A 197 20.00 1.86 -4.66
CA ARG A 197 21.45 1.98 -4.36
C ARG A 197 21.70 2.36 -2.91
N PHE A 198 20.91 3.27 -2.36
CA PHE A 198 20.99 3.66 -0.95
C PHE A 198 20.71 2.45 -0.04
N LEU A 199 19.59 1.76 -0.23
CA LEU A 199 19.21 0.59 0.58
C LEU A 199 20.23 -0.55 0.46
N LYS A 200 20.76 -0.80 -0.75
CA LYS A 200 21.81 -1.80 -0.96
C LYS A 200 23.10 -1.47 -0.24
N ARG A 201 23.52 -0.19 -0.23
CA ARG A 201 24.71 0.25 0.55
C ARG A 201 24.50 0.14 2.05
N ASP A 202 23.27 0.30 2.51
CA ASP A 202 22.86 0.11 3.91
C ASP A 202 22.72 -1.38 4.29
N GLY A 203 23.00 -2.31 3.37
CA GLY A 203 22.96 -3.75 3.64
C GLY A 203 21.54 -4.31 3.77
N VAL A 204 20.54 -3.62 3.22
CA VAL A 204 19.17 -4.15 3.11
C VAL A 204 19.17 -5.33 2.15
N HIS A 205 18.59 -6.44 2.61
CA HIS A 205 18.48 -7.70 1.87
C HIS A 205 17.30 -7.70 0.89
N ALA A 206 16.14 -7.18 1.30
CA ALA A 206 14.97 -7.10 0.45
C ALA A 206 14.09 -5.90 0.79
N VAL A 207 13.38 -5.41 -0.22
CA VAL A 207 12.42 -4.30 -0.14
C VAL A 207 11.02 -4.83 -0.41
N HIS A 208 10.05 -4.43 0.42
CA HIS A 208 8.64 -4.77 0.29
C HIS A 208 7.80 -3.50 0.13
N LEU A 209 6.71 -3.60 -0.61
CA LEU A 209 5.73 -2.51 -0.72
C LEU A 209 4.35 -3.03 -1.16
N GLY A 210 3.33 -2.26 -0.81
CA GLY A 210 2.00 -2.33 -1.43
C GLY A 210 1.81 -1.17 -2.40
N THR A 211 1.14 -1.39 -3.52
CA THR A 211 0.73 -0.29 -4.42
C THR A 211 -0.58 -0.61 -5.12
N GLN A 212 -1.33 0.45 -5.39
CA GLN A 212 -2.57 0.42 -6.16
C GLN A 212 -2.51 1.30 -7.43
N THR A 213 -1.39 1.99 -7.68
CA THR A 213 -1.26 3.00 -8.77
C THR A 213 0.03 2.87 -9.59
N ALA A 214 0.99 2.06 -9.15
CA ALA A 214 2.34 2.05 -9.73
C ALA A 214 2.92 0.64 -9.96
N ALA A 215 2.09 -0.41 -9.98
CA ALA A 215 2.54 -1.80 -10.13
C ALA A 215 3.51 -2.00 -11.31
N ARG A 216 3.13 -1.51 -12.50
CA ARG A 216 3.95 -1.62 -13.73
C ARG A 216 5.27 -0.87 -13.64
N PHE A 217 5.32 0.22 -12.87
CA PHE A 217 6.56 0.97 -12.65
C PHE A 217 7.53 0.15 -11.80
N TYR A 218 7.09 -0.38 -10.66
CA TYR A 218 7.94 -1.19 -9.79
C TYR A 218 8.40 -2.49 -10.46
N GLN A 219 7.53 -3.14 -11.24
CA GLN A 219 7.92 -4.33 -12.01
C GLN A 219 9.06 -4.03 -13.00
N LYS A 220 9.05 -2.86 -13.65
CA LYS A 220 10.17 -2.43 -14.51
C LYS A 220 11.46 -2.18 -13.74
N MET A 221 11.36 -1.84 -12.45
CA MET A 221 12.52 -1.68 -11.57
C MET A 221 13.04 -3.01 -11.01
N GLY A 222 12.37 -4.14 -11.30
CA GLY A 222 12.80 -5.48 -10.88
C GLY A 222 11.99 -6.09 -9.74
N PHE A 223 10.95 -5.41 -9.26
CA PHE A 223 10.06 -5.97 -8.24
C PHE A 223 9.21 -7.11 -8.80
N ARG A 224 9.09 -8.20 -8.05
CA ARG A 224 8.14 -9.28 -8.29
C ARG A 224 6.82 -8.96 -7.60
N THR A 225 5.71 -9.29 -8.25
CA THR A 225 4.39 -9.30 -7.59
C THR A 225 4.24 -10.60 -6.82
N ASP A 226 4.18 -10.51 -5.49
CA ASP A 226 3.94 -11.68 -4.62
C ASP A 226 2.44 -11.95 -4.48
N HIS A 227 1.63 -10.88 -4.39
CA HIS A 227 0.17 -10.97 -4.32
C HIS A 227 -0.51 -9.94 -5.21
N ARG A 228 -1.61 -10.35 -5.86
CA ARG A 228 -2.54 -9.48 -6.58
C ARG A 228 -3.91 -9.58 -5.92
N LEU A 229 -4.26 -8.57 -5.14
CA LEU A 229 -5.41 -8.61 -4.24
C LEU A 229 -6.69 -8.18 -4.94
N VAL A 230 -6.65 -7.01 -5.61
CA VAL A 230 -7.80 -6.43 -6.32
C VAL A 230 -7.37 -6.00 -7.72
N GLN A 231 -7.98 -6.58 -8.75
CA GLN A 231 -7.69 -6.22 -10.14
C GLN A 231 -8.44 -4.96 -10.57
N GLY A 232 -7.76 -4.10 -11.33
CA GLY A 232 -8.31 -2.88 -11.91
C GLY A 232 -8.94 -1.94 -10.89
N MET A 233 -8.38 -1.88 -9.68
CA MET A 233 -8.92 -1.12 -8.56
C MET A 233 -8.90 0.38 -8.81
N ARG A 234 -7.75 0.92 -9.19
CA ARG A 234 -7.57 2.36 -9.42
C ARG A 234 -7.60 2.64 -10.91
N THR A 235 -8.19 3.77 -11.28
CA THR A 235 -8.30 4.23 -12.66
C THR A 235 -7.67 5.60 -12.80
N ARG A 236 -7.14 5.89 -13.99
CA ARG A 236 -6.79 7.27 -14.38
C ARG A 236 -6.88 7.42 -15.88
N LEU A 237 -7.06 8.66 -16.34
CA LEU A 237 -7.01 9.01 -17.76
C LEU A 237 -5.60 9.43 -18.15
N VAL A 238 -5.05 8.78 -19.16
CA VAL A 238 -3.77 9.17 -19.78
C VAL A 238 -4.00 9.30 -21.27
N ASN A 239 -3.85 10.52 -21.81
CA ASN A 239 -4.10 10.83 -23.23
C ASN A 239 -5.50 10.37 -23.71
N GLY A 240 -6.52 10.50 -22.86
CA GLY A 240 -7.90 10.10 -23.15
C GLY A 240 -8.18 8.59 -23.01
N GLN A 241 -7.17 7.77 -22.69
CA GLN A 241 -7.35 6.35 -22.42
C GLN A 241 -7.42 6.09 -20.92
N GLU A 242 -8.42 5.32 -20.49
CA GLU A 242 -8.48 4.80 -19.12
C GLU A 242 -7.40 3.73 -18.93
N ILE A 243 -6.53 3.95 -17.95
CA ILE A 243 -5.59 2.97 -17.43
C ILE A 243 -6.14 2.47 -16.11
N ARG A 244 -6.08 1.14 -15.92
CA ARG A 244 -6.43 0.47 -14.68
C ARG A 244 -5.18 -0.10 -14.02
N ASP A 245 -5.08 0.13 -12.73
CA ASP A 245 -4.01 -0.36 -11.87
C ASP A 245 -4.60 -1.23 -10.74
N ASP A 246 -3.87 -2.29 -10.40
CA ASP A 246 -4.29 -3.30 -9.44
C ASP A 246 -3.72 -2.99 -8.06
N LEU A 247 -4.41 -3.39 -7.00
CA LEU A 247 -3.81 -3.49 -5.67
C LEU A 247 -2.96 -4.75 -5.60
N VAL A 248 -1.65 -4.55 -5.44
CA VAL A 248 -0.64 -5.61 -5.44
C VAL A 248 0.35 -5.41 -4.30
N MET A 249 0.87 -6.53 -3.79
CA MET A 249 2.03 -6.57 -2.90
C MET A 249 3.24 -7.04 -3.68
N LEU A 250 4.36 -6.36 -3.50
CA LEU A 250 5.59 -6.63 -4.23
C LEU A 250 6.80 -6.74 -3.32
N SER A 251 7.80 -7.49 -3.78
CA SER A 251 9.12 -7.57 -3.18
C SER A 251 10.24 -7.53 -4.22
N MET A 252 11.42 -7.13 -3.77
CA MET A 252 12.67 -7.19 -4.54
C MET A 252 13.83 -7.52 -3.58
N GLU A 253 14.62 -8.54 -3.94
CA GLU A 253 15.92 -8.78 -3.29
C GLU A 253 16.97 -7.81 -3.86
N LEU A 254 17.88 -7.32 -3.01
CA LEU A 254 18.90 -6.31 -3.35
C LEU A 254 20.33 -6.87 -3.48
#